data_AF-A0A922TA76-F1
#
_entry.id   AF-A0A922TA76-F1
#
_cell.length_a   1.000
_cell.length_b   1.000
_cell.length_c   1.000
_cell.angle_alpha   90.00
_cell.angle_beta   90.00
_cell.angle_gamma   90.00
#
_symmetry.space_group_name_H-M   'P 1'
#
loop_
_entity.id
_entity.type
_entity.pdbx_description
1 polymer ?
#
loop_
_entity_poly.entity_id
_entity_poly.type
_entity_poly.pdbx_seq_one_letter_code
_entity_poly.pdbx_strand_id
1 'polypeptide(L)'
;MPHALWIGFFAGLLLCSGCSFAQDQNQQQIPSLPFRVPVEEIENPSNRAERLDRQRADESLREEELRVQRSIDESTALMATYALWSVITSAAGSFLLIVTLFFTRQANKAAREAVAIASRIGEAQIRAYLAARGCVVTFADSQMIARVEIRNSGQSPAMNVRSWLVLTIEAPPFDPVWDEEPPQFFSRSDLGAGEAITAATFGPNPAPDGAWWQSLLDGTMSAWVSGLVEYQDVFGAHRTTRFRYNVIANGGITNLSTVLADEGNSLL
;
A
#
# COMPACT_ATOMS: atom_id res chain seq x y z
N MET A 1 -7.44 -25.42 -13.68
CA MET A 1 -8.69 -25.99 -13.13
C MET A 1 -8.79 -25.59 -11.66
N PRO A 2 -9.54 -24.54 -11.29
CA PRO A 2 -9.70 -24.16 -9.90
C PRO A 2 -11.01 -24.69 -9.33
N HIS A 3 -10.91 -25.26 -8.13
CA HIS A 3 -12.02 -25.72 -7.31
C HIS A 3 -12.80 -24.51 -6.78
N ALA A 4 -14.04 -24.37 -7.25
CA ALA A 4 -15.03 -23.45 -6.69
C ALA A 4 -15.54 -24.05 -5.37
N LEU A 5 -14.95 -23.61 -4.27
CA LEU A 5 -15.38 -23.93 -2.92
C LEU A 5 -16.48 -22.94 -2.52
N TRP A 6 -17.72 -23.38 -2.70
CA TRP A 6 -18.94 -22.68 -2.35
C TRP A 6 -19.07 -22.59 -0.82
N ILE A 7 -18.71 -21.45 -0.24
CA ILE A 7 -19.00 -21.11 1.16
C ILE A 7 -20.33 -20.32 1.16
N GLY A 8 -21.43 -21.06 1.22
CA GLY A 8 -22.73 -20.51 1.56
C GLY A 8 -22.91 -20.54 3.08
N PHE A 9 -22.51 -19.47 3.77
CA PHE A 9 -22.67 -19.35 5.21
C PHE A 9 -23.48 -18.08 5.52
N PHE A 10 -24.68 -18.31 6.08
CA PHE A 10 -25.40 -17.40 6.99
C PHE A 10 -25.72 -15.98 6.50
N ALA A 11 -26.73 -15.88 5.64
CA ALA A 11 -27.65 -14.73 5.63
C ALA A 11 -28.89 -15.12 6.45
N GLY A 12 -28.74 -15.11 7.78
CA GLY A 12 -29.83 -15.34 8.71
C GLY A 12 -29.76 -14.29 9.81
N LEU A 13 -30.90 -13.67 10.08
CA LEU A 13 -31.16 -12.80 11.22
C LEU A 13 -30.62 -11.36 11.12
N LEU A 14 -31.45 -10.45 10.62
CA LEU A 14 -31.75 -9.16 11.26
C LEU A 14 -32.66 -8.37 10.30
N LEU A 15 -33.93 -8.23 10.69
CA LEU A 15 -34.84 -7.10 10.45
C LEU A 15 -36.30 -7.55 10.66
N CYS A 16 -36.61 -8.11 11.84
CA CYS A 16 -37.95 -7.96 12.42
C CYS A 16 -37.92 -6.69 13.27
N SER A 17 -38.00 -5.55 12.59
CA SER A 17 -38.26 -4.25 13.22
C SER A 17 -39.69 -4.27 13.73
N GLY A 18 -39.84 -3.93 15.01
CA GLY A 18 -41.04 -4.14 15.79
C GLY A 18 -42.30 -3.50 15.21
N CYS A 19 -43.35 -4.31 15.10
CA CYS A 19 -44.70 -3.83 15.27
C CYS A 19 -44.95 -3.78 16.78
N SER A 20 -44.85 -2.58 17.34
CA SER A 20 -45.26 -2.26 18.71
C SER A 20 -46.69 -2.71 18.94
N PHE A 21 -46.85 -3.67 19.84
CA PHE A 21 -48.13 -4.10 20.37
C PHE A 21 -48.73 -2.91 21.15
N ALA A 22 -49.73 -2.27 20.57
CA ALA A 22 -50.57 -1.31 21.27
C ALA A 22 -51.37 -2.08 22.33
N GLN A 23 -50.85 -2.09 23.55
CA GLN A 23 -51.55 -2.63 24.70
C GLN A 23 -52.56 -1.58 25.16
N ASP A 24 -53.80 -1.79 24.74
CA ASP A 24 -55.00 -1.06 25.12
C ASP A 24 -55.18 -1.13 26.65
N GLN A 25 -54.84 -0.04 27.34
CA GLN A 25 -55.13 0.14 28.75
C GLN A 25 -56.61 0.49 28.91
N ASN A 26 -57.46 -0.54 28.95
CA ASN A 26 -58.84 -0.40 29.39
C ASN A 26 -58.95 -0.76 30.88
N GLN A 27 -58.43 0.13 31.73
CA GLN A 27 -58.76 0.17 33.16
C GLN A 27 -60.05 0.99 33.33
N GLN A 28 -61.20 0.33 33.28
CA GLN A 28 -62.42 0.88 33.87
C GLN A 28 -62.42 0.60 35.37
N GLN A 29 -61.98 1.59 36.15
CA GLN A 29 -62.26 1.68 37.58
C GLN A 29 -63.75 1.93 37.79
N ILE A 30 -64.44 0.98 38.41
CA ILE A 30 -65.76 1.18 39.02
C ILE A 30 -65.55 1.34 40.53
N PRO A 31 -65.82 2.50 41.12
CA PRO A 31 -65.85 2.66 42.57
C PRO A 31 -67.26 2.32 43.09
N SER A 32 -67.42 1.19 43.80
CA SER A 32 -68.67 0.88 44.50
C SER A 32 -68.44 0.45 45.95
N LEU A 33 -68.60 1.44 46.82
CA LEU A 33 -69.18 1.44 48.18
C LEU A 33 -68.90 0.24 49.12
N PRO A 34 -68.26 0.47 50.29
CA PRO A 34 -68.19 -0.54 51.34
C PRO A 34 -69.44 -0.50 52.22
N PHE A 35 -70.43 -1.33 51.93
CA PHE A 35 -71.48 -1.68 52.89
C PHE A 35 -71.23 -3.12 53.38
N ARG A 36 -70.55 -3.25 54.54
CA ARG A 36 -70.39 -4.52 55.25
C ARG A 36 -71.60 -4.74 56.15
N VAL A 37 -72.48 -5.65 55.75
CA VAL A 37 -73.45 -6.27 56.66
C VAL A 37 -72.74 -7.44 57.35
N PRO A 38 -72.62 -7.46 58.69
CA PRO A 38 -72.19 -8.66 59.40
C PRO A 38 -73.33 -9.69 59.31
N VAL A 39 -73.24 -10.60 58.35
CA VAL A 39 -74.06 -11.81 58.35
C VAL A 39 -73.44 -12.76 59.36
N GLU A 40 -73.94 -12.71 60.59
CA GLU A 40 -73.67 -13.72 61.60
C GLU A 40 -74.45 -14.99 61.18
N GLU A 41 -73.74 -15.84 60.45
CA GLU A 41 -74.27 -17.09 59.92
C GLU A 41 -74.56 -18.04 61.09
N ILE A 42 -75.84 -18.24 61.40
CA ILE A 42 -76.28 -19.24 62.38
C ILE A 42 -75.89 -20.60 61.83
N GLU A 43 -74.81 -21.15 62.38
CA GLU A 43 -74.14 -22.36 61.90
C GLU A 43 -75.04 -23.58 62.16
N ASN A 44 -75.75 -24.01 61.12
CA ASN A 44 -76.57 -25.23 61.14
C ASN A 44 -75.62 -26.46 61.13
N PRO A 45 -75.72 -27.42 62.06
CA PRO A 45 -74.76 -28.52 62.23
C PRO A 45 -74.54 -29.42 61.00
N SER A 46 -75.46 -29.42 60.03
CA SER A 46 -75.27 -30.11 58.74
C SER A 46 -74.21 -29.46 57.85
N ASN A 47 -74.01 -28.14 57.95
CA ASN A 47 -73.05 -27.40 57.11
C ASN A 47 -71.59 -27.59 57.58
N ARG A 48 -71.37 -28.04 58.82
CA ARG A 48 -70.02 -28.33 59.34
C ARG A 48 -69.35 -29.50 58.62
N ALA A 49 -70.10 -30.55 58.31
CA ALA A 49 -69.57 -31.73 57.61
C ALA A 49 -69.17 -31.36 56.17
N GLU A 50 -70.00 -30.59 55.47
CA GLU A 50 -69.71 -30.16 54.09
C GLU A 50 -68.53 -29.17 54.01
N ARG A 51 -68.36 -28.28 55.00
CA ARG A 51 -67.18 -27.41 55.10
C ARG A 51 -65.89 -28.20 55.29
N LEU A 52 -65.92 -29.27 56.09
CA LEU A 52 -64.77 -30.14 56.33
C LEU A 52 -64.35 -30.89 55.05
N ASP A 53 -65.30 -31.39 54.27
CA ASP A 53 -65.01 -32.06 53.01
C ASP A 53 -64.51 -31.08 51.93
N ARG A 54 -65.07 -29.86 51.86
CA ARG A 54 -64.54 -28.79 50.99
C ARG A 54 -63.13 -28.37 51.40
N GLN A 55 -62.86 -28.25 52.70
CA GLN A 55 -61.52 -27.93 53.20
C GLN A 55 -60.49 -28.99 52.81
N ARG A 56 -60.84 -30.28 52.90
CA ARG A 56 -59.95 -31.37 52.48
C ARG A 56 -59.70 -31.37 50.96
N ALA A 57 -60.73 -31.09 50.16
CA ALA A 57 -60.58 -30.96 48.72
C ALA A 57 -59.67 -29.77 48.35
N ASP A 58 -59.89 -28.61 48.98
CA ASP A 58 -59.06 -27.42 48.78
C ASP A 58 -57.60 -27.65 49.23
N GLU A 59 -57.36 -28.35 50.34
CA GLU A 59 -56.02 -28.73 50.77
C GLU A 59 -55.32 -29.61 49.73
N SER A 60 -56.03 -30.60 49.17
CA SER A 60 -55.45 -31.47 48.12
C SER A 60 -55.10 -30.72 46.84
N LEU A 61 -55.94 -29.78 46.41
CA LEU A 61 -55.67 -28.90 45.26
C LEU A 61 -54.47 -28.00 45.53
N ARG A 62 -54.38 -27.45 46.75
CA ARG A 62 -53.29 -26.57 47.15
C ARG A 62 -51.95 -27.30 47.20
N GLU A 63 -51.93 -28.56 47.63
CA GLU A 63 -50.74 -29.40 47.56
C GLU A 63 -50.30 -29.67 46.12
N GLU A 64 -51.26 -29.92 45.22
CA GLU A 64 -50.97 -30.12 43.80
C GLU A 64 -50.44 -28.84 43.14
N GLU A 65 -51.05 -27.69 43.42
CA GLU A 65 -50.56 -26.38 42.98
C GLU A 65 -49.13 -26.10 43.47
N LEU A 66 -48.82 -26.42 44.73
CA LEU A 66 -47.48 -26.27 45.28
C LEU A 66 -46.45 -27.18 44.59
N ARG A 67 -46.85 -28.41 44.22
CA ARG A 67 -45.98 -29.31 43.45
C ARG A 67 -45.71 -28.76 42.05
N VAL A 68 -46.75 -28.27 41.38
CA VAL A 68 -46.60 -27.62 40.06
C VAL A 68 -45.69 -26.40 40.16
N GLN A 69 -45.89 -25.55 41.18
CA GLN A 69 -45.10 -24.33 41.36
C GLN A 69 -43.62 -24.63 41.61
N ARG A 70 -43.30 -25.62 42.45
CA ARG A 70 -41.90 -26.05 42.65
C ARG A 70 -41.24 -26.57 41.38
N SER A 71 -41.99 -27.33 40.56
CA SER A 71 -41.45 -27.83 39.29
C SER A 71 -41.14 -26.71 38.29
N ILE A 72 -41.91 -25.62 38.33
CA ILE A 72 -41.68 -24.41 37.54
C ILE A 72 -40.42 -23.68 38.05
N ASP A 73 -40.25 -23.55 39.36
CA ASP A 73 -39.07 -22.89 39.96
C ASP A 73 -37.78 -23.65 39.61
N GLU A 74 -37.79 -24.98 39.71
CA GLU A 74 -36.65 -25.83 39.36
C GLU A 74 -36.30 -25.73 37.87
N SER A 75 -37.31 -25.76 37.00
CA SER A 75 -37.12 -25.57 35.55
C SER A 75 -36.58 -24.18 35.23
N THR A 76 -37.04 -23.15 35.94
CA THR A 76 -36.59 -21.76 35.77
C THR A 76 -35.11 -21.61 36.15
N ALA A 77 -34.68 -22.25 37.23
CA ALA A 77 -33.28 -22.27 37.65
C ALA A 77 -32.39 -22.92 36.57
N LEU A 78 -32.81 -24.07 36.02
CA LEU A 78 -32.08 -24.72 34.94
C LEU A 78 -32.02 -23.85 33.68
N MET A 79 -33.13 -23.24 33.26
CA MET A 79 -33.15 -22.32 32.12
C MET A 79 -32.20 -21.13 32.31
N ALA A 80 -32.13 -20.56 33.52
CA ALA A 80 -31.21 -19.46 33.82
C ALA A 80 -29.74 -19.89 33.63
N THR A 81 -29.38 -21.11 34.04
CA THR A 81 -28.00 -21.62 33.83
C THR A 81 -27.68 -21.83 32.36
N TYR A 82 -28.60 -22.38 31.56
CA TYR A 82 -28.39 -22.55 30.11
C TYR A 82 -28.32 -21.21 29.39
N ALA A 83 -29.16 -20.24 29.79
CA ALA A 83 -29.10 -18.89 29.26
C ALA A 83 -27.72 -18.25 29.52
N LEU A 84 -27.18 -18.37 30.73
CA LEU A 84 -25.84 -17.89 31.08
C LEU A 84 -24.77 -18.51 30.17
N TRP A 85 -24.79 -19.83 29.99
CA TRP A 85 -23.84 -20.53 29.10
C TRP A 85 -23.97 -20.09 27.64
N SER A 86 -25.19 -19.86 27.15
CA SER A 86 -25.40 -19.36 25.79
C SER A 86 -24.83 -17.95 25.57
N VAL A 87 -24.96 -17.07 26.56
CA VAL A 87 -24.38 -15.72 26.51
C VAL A 87 -22.85 -15.78 26.52
N ILE A 88 -22.26 -16.62 27.37
CA ILE A 88 -20.80 -16.80 27.44
C ILE A 88 -20.26 -17.32 26.10
N THR A 89 -20.89 -18.35 25.52
CA THR A 89 -20.43 -18.92 24.25
C THR A 89 -20.60 -17.94 23.09
N SER A 90 -21.69 -17.17 23.06
CA SER A 90 -21.90 -16.10 22.07
C SER A 90 -20.86 -14.98 22.21
N ALA A 91 -20.55 -14.55 23.44
CA ALA A 91 -19.53 -13.56 23.72
C ALA A 91 -18.13 -14.04 23.29
N ALA A 92 -17.80 -15.31 23.58
CA ALA A 92 -16.54 -15.92 23.16
C ALA A 92 -16.42 -16.01 21.63
N GLY A 93 -17.48 -16.41 20.93
CA GLY A 93 -17.51 -16.45 19.47
C GLY A 93 -17.34 -15.05 18.85
N SER A 94 -18.02 -14.05 19.41
CA SER A 94 -17.89 -12.65 18.97
C SER A 94 -16.47 -12.12 19.19
N PHE A 95 -15.86 -12.44 20.33
CA PHE A 95 -14.47 -12.07 20.62
C PHE A 95 -13.50 -12.72 19.64
N LEU A 96 -13.67 -14.01 19.33
CA LEU A 96 -12.83 -14.73 18.36
C LEU A 96 -12.89 -14.08 16.97
N LEU A 97 -14.08 -13.67 16.51
CA LEU A 97 -14.25 -12.96 15.24
C LEU A 97 -13.50 -11.62 15.20
N ILE A 98 -13.55 -10.86 16.30
CA ILE A 98 -12.81 -9.59 16.42
C ILE A 98 -11.30 -9.84 16.29
N VAL A 99 -10.80 -10.87 16.97
CA VAL A 99 -9.38 -11.27 16.89
C VAL A 99 -9.01 -11.69 15.47
N THR A 100 -9.81 -12.51 14.80
CA THR A 100 -9.58 -12.89 13.40
C THR A 100 -9.55 -11.67 12.48
N LEU A 101 -10.50 -10.74 12.61
CA LEU A 101 -10.52 -9.51 11.81
C LEU A 101 -9.28 -8.64 12.03
N PHE A 102 -8.77 -8.56 13.26
CA PHE A 102 -7.52 -7.86 13.55
C PHE A 102 -6.34 -8.46 12.79
N PHE A 103 -6.17 -9.80 12.84
CA PHE A 103 -5.11 -10.48 12.10
C PHE A 103 -5.28 -10.35 10.58
N THR A 104 -6.50 -10.45 10.06
CA THR A 104 -6.78 -10.21 8.63
C THR A 104 -6.37 -8.81 8.19
N ARG A 105 -6.63 -7.79 9.02
CA ARG A 105 -6.20 -6.41 8.72
C ARG A 105 -4.67 -6.28 8.69
N GLN A 106 -3.98 -6.90 9.64
CA GLN A 106 -2.52 -6.91 9.68
C GLN A 106 -1.92 -7.62 8.45
N ALA A 107 -2.45 -8.80 8.09
CA ALA A 107 -2.02 -9.55 6.92
C ALA A 107 -2.23 -8.75 5.62
N ASN A 108 -3.38 -8.08 5.47
CA ASN A 108 -3.65 -7.22 4.32
C ASN A 108 -2.72 -5.99 4.24
N LYS A 109 -2.23 -5.48 5.37
CA LYS A 109 -1.22 -4.42 5.37
C LYS A 109 0.12 -4.95 4.88
N ALA A 110 0.60 -6.06 5.45
CA ALA A 110 1.87 -6.67 5.06
C ALA A 110 1.87 -7.10 3.58
N ALA A 111 0.77 -7.66 3.09
CA ALA A 111 0.62 -8.04 1.68
C ALA A 111 0.73 -6.82 0.74
N ARG A 112 0.11 -5.69 1.09
CA ARG A 112 0.22 -4.45 0.31
C ARG A 112 1.65 -3.90 0.29
N GLU A 113 2.33 -3.91 1.42
CA GLU A 113 3.73 -3.50 1.51
C GLU A 113 4.64 -4.40 0.67
N ALA A 114 4.42 -5.72 0.71
CA ALA A 114 5.14 -6.68 -0.12
C ALA A 114 4.92 -6.42 -1.62
N VAL A 115 3.68 -6.17 -2.05
CA VAL A 115 3.38 -5.82 -3.44
C VAL A 115 4.05 -4.50 -3.85
N ALA A 116 4.07 -3.50 -2.98
CA ALA A 116 4.74 -2.22 -3.26
C ALA A 116 6.27 -2.38 -3.36
N ILE A 117 6.89 -3.25 -2.56
CA ILE A 117 8.31 -3.58 -2.67
C ILE A 117 8.58 -4.33 -3.98
N ALA A 118 7.77 -5.34 -4.31
CA ALA A 118 7.91 -6.10 -5.53
C ALA A 118 7.76 -5.23 -6.79
N SER A 119 6.81 -4.28 -6.79
CA SER A 119 6.66 -3.30 -7.88
C SER A 119 7.93 -2.47 -8.06
N ARG A 120 8.47 -1.90 -6.99
CA ARG A 120 9.70 -1.10 -7.04
C ARG A 120 10.91 -1.91 -7.55
N ILE A 121 11.02 -3.17 -7.15
CA ILE A 121 12.07 -4.08 -7.63
C ILE A 121 11.89 -4.36 -9.12
N GLY A 122 10.66 -4.68 -9.55
CA GLY A 122 10.36 -4.93 -10.96
C GLY A 122 10.62 -3.70 -11.84
N GLU A 123 10.21 -2.53 -11.38
CA GLU A 123 10.51 -1.25 -12.04
C GLU A 123 12.01 -1.02 -12.16
N ALA A 124 12.79 -1.24 -11.09
CA ALA A 124 14.24 -1.09 -11.12
C ALA A 124 14.95 -2.09 -12.06
N GLN A 125 14.44 -3.31 -12.18
CA GLN A 125 15.00 -4.33 -13.08
C GLN A 125 14.73 -4.04 -14.56
N ILE A 126 13.54 -3.49 -14.87
CA ILE A 126 13.12 -3.23 -16.24
C ILE A 126 13.62 -1.87 -16.75
N ARG A 127 13.92 -0.92 -15.86
CA ARG A 127 14.27 0.47 -16.22
C ARG A 127 15.39 0.57 -17.26
N ALA A 128 15.29 1.57 -18.12
CA ALA A 128 16.37 2.00 -19.00
C ALA A 128 17.51 2.63 -18.17
N TYR A 129 18.75 2.26 -18.50
CA TYR A 129 19.94 2.81 -17.86
C TYR A 129 20.85 3.32 -18.96
N LEU A 130 20.97 4.64 -19.09
CA LEU A 130 21.85 5.24 -20.09
C LEU A 130 23.21 5.52 -19.47
N ALA A 131 24.24 4.94 -20.07
CA ALA A 131 25.62 5.17 -19.69
C ALA A 131 26.45 5.54 -20.93
N ALA A 132 27.38 6.48 -20.75
CA ALA A 132 28.41 6.72 -21.74
C ALA A 132 29.43 5.57 -21.67
N ARG A 133 29.71 4.93 -22.81
CA ARG A 133 30.59 3.74 -22.89
C ARG A 133 31.99 4.08 -23.37
N GLY A 134 32.14 5.14 -24.14
CA GLY A 134 33.44 5.61 -24.60
C GLY A 134 33.37 6.95 -25.29
N CYS A 135 34.54 7.59 -25.37
CA CYS A 135 34.72 8.86 -26.04
C CYS A 135 35.88 8.75 -27.02
N VAL A 136 35.64 9.15 -28.27
CA VAL A 136 36.66 9.25 -29.31
C VAL A 136 36.78 10.71 -29.71
N VAL A 137 37.95 11.28 -29.51
CA VAL A 137 38.26 12.62 -30.00
C VAL A 137 39.08 12.50 -31.27
N THR A 138 38.57 13.07 -32.35
CA THR A 138 39.24 13.11 -33.65
C THR A 138 39.55 14.55 -34.03
N PHE A 139 40.68 14.77 -34.67
CA PHE A 139 41.02 16.05 -35.27
C PHE A 139 40.81 15.98 -36.79
N ALA A 140 39.96 16.83 -37.34
CA ALA A 140 39.68 16.91 -38.77
C ALA A 140 39.53 18.39 -39.17
N ASP A 141 40.11 18.79 -40.30
CA ASP A 141 39.96 20.14 -40.89
C ASP A 141 40.23 21.30 -39.92
N SER A 142 41.25 21.16 -39.07
CA SER A 142 41.52 22.12 -37.99
C SER A 142 40.36 22.26 -37.01
N GLN A 143 39.63 21.18 -36.72
CA GLN A 143 38.57 21.16 -35.73
C GLN A 143 38.67 19.88 -34.90
N MET A 144 38.55 20.03 -33.59
CA MET A 144 38.47 18.89 -32.68
C MET A 144 37.01 18.45 -32.57
N ILE A 145 36.74 17.16 -32.79
CA ILE A 145 35.41 16.57 -32.72
C ILE A 145 35.44 15.47 -31.67
N ALA A 146 34.70 15.64 -30.58
CA ALA A 146 34.49 14.59 -29.59
C ALA A 146 33.21 13.83 -29.92
N ARG A 147 33.30 12.51 -30.01
CA ARG A 147 32.17 11.60 -30.20
C ARG A 147 32.05 10.69 -28.99
N VAL A 148 30.89 10.69 -28.34
CA VAL A 148 30.59 9.85 -27.19
C VAL A 148 29.53 8.83 -27.56
N GLU A 149 29.83 7.56 -27.32
CA GLU A 149 28.85 6.48 -27.43
C GLU A 149 28.01 6.43 -26.16
N ILE A 150 26.72 6.73 -26.28
CA ILE A 150 25.73 6.60 -25.21
C ILE A 150 24.96 5.31 -25.47
N ARG A 151 24.96 4.40 -24.50
CA ARG A 151 24.33 3.08 -24.63
C ARG A 151 23.28 2.87 -23.56
N ASN A 152 22.15 2.29 -23.95
CA ASN A 152 21.15 1.80 -23.01
C ASN A 152 21.51 0.39 -22.54
N SER A 153 21.91 0.23 -21.29
CA SER A 153 22.16 -1.08 -20.66
C SER A 153 20.93 -1.66 -19.96
N GLY A 154 19.81 -0.92 -19.92
CA GLY A 154 18.56 -1.37 -19.33
C GLY A 154 17.77 -2.31 -20.24
N GLN A 155 16.69 -2.89 -19.69
CA GLN A 155 15.83 -3.83 -20.42
C GLN A 155 14.66 -3.17 -21.14
N SER A 156 14.39 -1.89 -20.86
CA SER A 156 13.35 -1.10 -21.52
C SER A 156 13.95 0.01 -22.39
N PRO A 157 13.19 0.49 -23.41
CA PRO A 157 13.57 1.66 -24.18
C PRO A 157 13.70 2.92 -23.31
N ALA A 158 14.67 3.77 -23.62
CA ALA A 158 14.74 5.14 -23.14
C ALA A 158 14.06 6.05 -24.16
N MET A 159 13.04 6.79 -23.73
CA MET A 159 12.26 7.68 -24.59
C MET A 159 12.80 9.10 -24.50
N ASN A 160 12.64 9.87 -25.57
CA ASN A 160 13.02 11.29 -25.60
C ASN A 160 14.46 11.55 -25.13
N VAL A 161 15.40 10.67 -25.50
CA VAL A 161 16.80 10.79 -25.11
C VAL A 161 17.37 12.08 -25.68
N ARG A 162 17.95 12.87 -24.78
CA ARG A 162 18.60 14.14 -25.03
C ARG A 162 20.02 14.05 -24.52
N SER A 163 20.97 14.50 -25.32
CA SER A 163 22.37 14.54 -24.91
C SER A 163 22.96 15.92 -25.13
N TRP A 164 23.77 16.33 -24.18
CA TRP A 164 24.59 17.52 -24.23
C TRP A 164 26.04 17.13 -23.97
N LEU A 165 26.94 17.73 -24.72
CA LEU A 165 28.36 17.43 -24.72
C LEU A 165 29.15 18.73 -24.83
N VAL A 166 30.14 18.89 -23.95
CA VAL A 166 31.12 19.98 -23.98
C VAL A 166 32.51 19.39 -24.01
N LEU A 167 33.35 19.96 -24.86
CA LEU A 167 34.77 19.65 -24.94
C LEU A 167 35.55 20.86 -24.44
N THR A 168 36.18 20.73 -23.27
CA THR A 168 37.03 21.76 -22.67
C THR A 168 38.50 21.34 -22.72
N ILE A 169 39.40 22.33 -22.73
CA ILE A 169 40.84 22.11 -22.73
C ILE A 169 41.42 22.98 -21.62
N GLU A 170 42.01 22.35 -20.60
CA GLU A 170 42.47 23.05 -19.41
C GLU A 170 43.80 22.50 -18.91
N ALA A 171 44.58 23.34 -18.23
CA ALA A 171 45.84 22.94 -17.62
C ALA A 171 45.58 22.26 -16.25
N PRO A 172 46.28 21.18 -15.90
CA PRO A 172 46.20 20.60 -14.56
C PRO A 172 46.75 21.56 -13.46
N PRO A 173 46.22 21.54 -12.23
CA PRO A 173 45.11 20.73 -11.75
C PRO A 173 43.76 21.32 -12.17
N PHE A 174 42.92 20.49 -12.79
CA PHE A 174 41.56 20.86 -13.17
C PHE A 174 40.61 20.54 -12.01
N ASP A 175 39.95 21.56 -11.47
CA ASP A 175 38.85 21.38 -10.51
C ASP A 175 37.54 21.29 -11.30
N PRO A 176 36.87 20.12 -11.30
CA PRO A 176 35.71 19.88 -12.14
C PRO A 176 34.47 20.60 -11.61
N VAL A 177 34.35 21.91 -11.80
CA VAL A 177 33.10 22.61 -11.47
C VAL A 177 32.08 22.40 -12.59
N TRP A 178 30.87 21.99 -12.24
CA TRP A 178 29.74 21.83 -13.17
C TRP A 178 28.99 23.15 -13.31
N ASP A 179 29.67 24.20 -13.77
CA ASP A 179 29.12 25.57 -13.72
C ASP A 179 28.24 25.94 -14.92
N GLU A 180 28.11 25.06 -15.92
CA GLU A 180 27.32 25.36 -17.10
C GLU A 180 25.99 24.59 -17.09
N GLU A 181 24.89 25.35 -17.03
CA GLU A 181 23.59 24.84 -17.46
C GLU A 181 23.68 24.41 -18.93
N PRO A 182 23.11 23.25 -19.30
CA PRO A 182 23.12 22.82 -20.68
C PRO A 182 22.44 23.88 -21.58
N PRO A 183 23.05 24.29 -22.71
CA PRO A 183 22.37 25.03 -23.75
C PRO A 183 21.18 24.21 -24.27
N GLN A 184 20.14 24.90 -24.77
CA GLN A 184 18.84 24.30 -25.14
C GLN A 184 18.88 23.30 -26.31
N PHE A 185 20.03 23.09 -26.95
CA PHE A 185 20.16 22.24 -28.12
C PHE A 185 20.40 20.78 -27.71
N PHE A 186 19.34 19.96 -27.84
CA PHE A 186 19.41 18.53 -27.63
C PHE A 186 19.02 17.79 -28.90
N SER A 187 19.84 16.82 -29.31
CA SER A 187 19.36 15.75 -30.19
C SER A 187 18.22 15.02 -29.48
N ARG A 188 17.14 14.68 -30.19
CA ARG A 188 16.06 13.84 -29.67
C ARG A 188 16.03 12.52 -30.42
N SER A 189 16.16 11.42 -29.69
CA SER A 189 15.98 10.08 -30.23
C SER A 189 15.41 9.17 -29.16
N ASP A 190 14.67 8.14 -29.56
CA ASP A 190 14.38 7.03 -28.67
C ASP A 190 15.50 5.99 -28.78
N LEU A 191 15.84 5.32 -27.69
CA LEU A 191 16.92 4.33 -27.63
C LEU A 191 16.41 3.02 -27.07
N GLY A 192 16.32 1.99 -27.91
CA GLY A 192 15.90 0.65 -27.52
C GLY A 192 16.84 0.00 -26.49
N ALA A 193 16.41 -1.13 -25.93
CA ALA A 193 17.22 -1.90 -24.99
C ALA A 193 18.48 -2.44 -25.70
N GLY A 194 19.66 -2.15 -25.14
CA GLY A 194 20.94 -2.58 -25.69
C GLY A 194 21.48 -1.74 -26.85
N GLU A 195 20.67 -0.82 -27.41
CA GLU A 195 21.05 0.09 -28.49
C GLU A 195 21.99 1.20 -28.00
N ALA A 196 22.71 1.80 -28.95
CA ALA A 196 23.62 2.90 -28.70
C ALA A 196 23.45 3.99 -29.76
N ILE A 197 23.66 5.24 -29.34
CA ILE A 197 23.75 6.41 -30.20
C ILE A 197 25.11 7.08 -30.00
N THR A 198 25.59 7.73 -31.05
CA THR A 198 26.81 8.54 -30.97
C THR A 198 26.42 10.00 -30.93
N ALA A 199 26.62 10.65 -29.79
CA ALA A 199 26.52 12.08 -29.66
C ALA A 199 27.87 12.70 -30.03
N ALA A 200 27.87 13.86 -30.68
CA ALA A 200 29.08 14.56 -31.06
C ALA A 200 29.04 16.02 -30.62
N THR A 201 30.19 16.55 -30.21
CA THR A 201 30.40 17.98 -29.99
C THR A 201 31.68 18.43 -30.65
N PHE A 202 31.72 19.72 -30.94
CA PHE A 202 32.88 20.36 -31.52
C PHE A 202 33.64 21.10 -30.43
N GLY A 203 34.96 21.06 -30.51
CA GLY A 203 35.82 21.88 -29.68
C GLY A 203 35.61 23.37 -29.94
N PRO A 204 36.24 24.23 -29.12
CA PRO A 204 36.17 25.68 -29.29
C PRO A 204 36.54 26.11 -30.72
N ASN A 205 35.75 27.04 -31.26
CA ASN A 205 35.92 27.65 -32.59
C ASN A 205 36.25 29.15 -32.42
N PRO A 206 37.34 29.68 -33.00
CA PRO A 206 38.32 29.03 -33.89
C PRO A 206 39.10 27.94 -33.17
N ALA A 207 39.48 26.89 -33.90
CA ALA A 207 40.43 25.96 -33.34
C ALA A 207 41.69 26.74 -32.95
N PRO A 208 42.23 26.48 -31.76
CA PRO A 208 43.41 27.19 -31.33
C PRO A 208 44.58 26.87 -32.30
N ASP A 209 45.62 27.68 -32.27
CA ASP A 209 46.79 27.61 -33.17
C ASP A 209 47.54 26.26 -33.15
N GLY A 210 48.60 26.04 -33.93
CA GLY A 210 49.34 24.77 -33.84
C GLY A 210 49.95 24.47 -32.45
N ALA A 211 50.00 25.46 -31.55
CA ALA A 211 50.73 25.37 -30.28
C ALA A 211 49.97 24.61 -29.18
N TRP A 212 48.64 24.74 -29.07
CA TRP A 212 47.88 23.97 -28.04
C TRP A 212 47.92 22.46 -28.31
N TRP A 213 48.00 22.04 -29.57
CA TRP A 213 48.13 20.62 -29.90
C TRP A 213 49.42 20.06 -29.32
N GLN A 214 50.51 20.81 -29.45
CA GLN A 214 51.77 20.46 -28.81
C GLN A 214 51.62 20.45 -27.29
N SER A 215 50.89 21.40 -26.70
CA SER A 215 50.61 21.42 -25.25
C SER A 215 49.81 20.20 -24.75
N LEU A 216 48.87 19.68 -25.56
CA LEU A 216 48.16 18.43 -25.28
C LEU A 216 49.07 17.21 -25.39
N LEU A 217 49.92 17.15 -26.43
CA LEU A 217 50.89 16.08 -26.62
C LEU A 217 51.95 16.06 -25.51
N ASP A 218 52.39 17.24 -25.07
CA ASP A 218 53.38 17.43 -24.00
C ASP A 218 52.77 17.19 -22.60
N GLY A 219 51.45 16.97 -22.50
CA GLY A 219 50.75 16.74 -21.24
C GLY A 219 50.62 17.98 -20.35
N THR A 220 50.96 19.17 -20.86
CA THR A 220 50.79 20.46 -20.16
C THR A 220 49.33 20.90 -20.10
N MET A 221 48.51 20.43 -21.04
CA MET A 221 47.06 20.58 -21.04
C MET A 221 46.39 19.21 -21.12
N SER A 222 45.15 19.12 -20.65
CA SER A 222 44.29 17.95 -20.78
C SER A 222 42.97 18.34 -21.45
N ALA A 223 42.51 17.52 -22.38
CA ALA A 223 41.19 17.68 -22.98
C ALA A 223 40.17 16.89 -22.16
N TRP A 224 39.04 17.51 -21.85
CA TRP A 224 37.96 16.93 -21.08
C TRP A 224 36.67 16.95 -21.88
N VAL A 225 35.99 15.81 -21.93
CA VAL A 225 34.66 15.72 -22.53
C VAL A 225 33.66 15.50 -21.41
N SER A 226 32.87 16.53 -21.13
CA SER A 226 31.79 16.49 -20.15
C SER A 226 30.46 16.36 -20.87
N GLY A 227 29.50 15.68 -20.27
CA GLY A 227 28.18 15.57 -20.86
C GLY A 227 27.07 15.26 -19.86
N LEU A 228 25.86 15.55 -20.33
CA LEU A 228 24.60 15.29 -19.65
C LEU A 228 23.71 14.50 -20.61
N VAL A 229 23.16 13.37 -20.16
CA VAL A 229 22.10 12.67 -20.87
C VAL A 229 20.83 12.80 -20.05
N GLU A 230 19.76 13.30 -20.66
CA GLU A 230 18.41 13.29 -20.10
C GLU A 230 17.55 12.31 -20.88
N TYR A 231 16.68 11.58 -20.19
CA TYR A 231 15.73 10.70 -20.86
C TYR A 231 14.49 10.48 -20.00
N GLN A 232 13.45 9.95 -20.62
CA GLN A 232 12.25 9.49 -19.93
C GLN A 232 12.21 7.96 -19.97
N ASP A 233 12.03 7.32 -18.82
CA ASP A 233 11.85 5.87 -18.77
C ASP A 233 10.43 5.46 -19.21
N VAL A 234 10.21 4.16 -19.41
CA VAL A 234 8.88 3.62 -19.78
C VAL A 234 7.80 3.83 -18.71
N PHE A 235 8.18 4.20 -17.48
CA PHE A 235 7.28 4.54 -16.39
C PHE A 235 6.97 6.05 -16.35
N GLY A 236 7.52 6.83 -17.29
CA GLY A 236 7.28 8.26 -17.42
C GLY A 236 8.19 9.13 -16.55
N ALA A 237 9.10 8.56 -15.76
CA ALA A 237 9.99 9.33 -14.90
C ALA A 237 11.16 9.92 -15.70
N HIS A 238 11.50 11.18 -15.41
CA HIS A 238 12.66 11.85 -15.97
C HIS A 238 13.93 11.43 -15.24
N ARG A 239 14.98 11.14 -16.00
CA ARG A 239 16.27 10.64 -15.53
C ARG A 239 17.40 11.41 -16.16
N THR A 240 18.47 11.58 -15.39
CA THR A 240 19.63 12.34 -15.82
C THR A 240 20.93 11.61 -15.48
N THR A 241 21.84 11.56 -16.44
CA THR A 241 23.18 10.96 -16.28
C THR A 241 24.24 11.97 -16.66
N ARG A 242 25.06 12.35 -15.67
CA ARG A 242 26.27 13.15 -15.88
C ARG A 242 27.47 12.23 -16.07
N PHE A 243 28.34 12.56 -17.02
CA PHE A 243 29.58 11.83 -17.25
C PHE A 243 30.70 12.76 -17.66
N ARG A 244 31.94 12.33 -17.41
CA ARG A 244 33.14 13.05 -17.80
C ARG A 244 34.24 12.09 -18.23
N TYR A 245 34.94 12.43 -19.31
CA TYR A 245 36.09 11.72 -19.81
C TYR A 245 37.31 12.62 -19.84
N ASN A 246 38.45 12.11 -19.35
CA ASN A 246 39.75 12.69 -19.62
C ASN A 246 40.32 12.09 -20.91
N VAL A 247 40.74 12.94 -21.83
CA VAL A 247 41.36 12.58 -23.10
C VAL A 247 42.86 12.86 -23.02
N ILE A 248 43.61 11.85 -22.64
CA ILE A 248 45.08 11.80 -22.66
C ILE A 248 45.57 11.51 -24.10
N ALA A 249 46.49 12.35 -24.59
CA ALA A 249 46.99 12.31 -25.97
C ALA A 249 48.10 11.27 -26.20
N ASN A 250 47.97 10.02 -25.71
CA ASN A 250 49.01 9.00 -25.93
C ASN A 250 48.81 8.22 -27.24
N GLY A 251 48.92 8.90 -28.39
CA GLY A 251 49.24 8.30 -29.69
C GLY A 251 48.27 7.30 -30.34
N GLY A 252 47.15 6.95 -29.70
CA GLY A 252 46.13 6.07 -30.28
C GLY A 252 45.23 5.49 -29.20
N ILE A 253 43.92 5.78 -29.30
CA ILE A 253 42.81 5.31 -28.45
C ILE A 253 43.17 5.27 -26.96
N THR A 254 42.89 6.38 -26.31
CA THR A 254 43.21 6.66 -24.93
C THR A 254 42.53 5.72 -23.92
N ASN A 255 43.25 5.36 -22.85
CA ASN A 255 42.67 4.86 -21.61
C ASN A 255 41.60 5.84 -21.08
N LEU A 256 40.33 5.50 -21.30
CA LEU A 256 39.19 6.25 -20.81
C LEU A 256 39.04 5.98 -19.31
N SER A 257 39.60 6.85 -18.47
CA SER A 257 39.12 6.94 -17.10
C SER A 257 37.74 7.60 -17.16
N THR A 258 36.71 6.75 -17.10
CA THR A 258 35.32 7.22 -16.98
C THR A 258 35.11 7.53 -15.51
N VAL A 259 35.02 8.80 -15.17
CA VAL A 259 34.46 9.17 -13.86
C VAL A 259 32.96 9.33 -14.10
N LEU A 260 32.22 8.27 -13.78
CA LEU A 260 30.79 8.41 -13.56
C LEU A 260 30.65 9.34 -12.36
N ALA A 261 29.93 10.45 -12.51
CA ALA A 261 29.61 11.27 -11.35
C ALA A 261 28.87 10.39 -10.33
N ASP A 262 29.12 10.59 -9.04
CA ASP A 262 28.48 9.82 -7.95
C ASP A 262 26.94 9.90 -8.00
N GLU A 263 26.39 10.84 -8.76
CA GLU A 263 24.97 11.09 -9.00
C GLU A 263 24.39 10.46 -10.28
N GLY A 264 25.11 9.55 -10.96
CA GLY A 264 24.63 8.94 -12.21
C GLY A 264 23.24 8.29 -12.08
N ASN A 265 22.28 8.69 -12.93
CA ASN A 265 20.87 8.27 -12.93
C ASN A 265 20.04 8.76 -11.73
N SER A 266 20.32 9.94 -11.21
CA SER A 266 19.49 10.59 -10.19
C SER A 266 18.11 11.00 -10.75
N LEU A 267 17.13 11.06 -9.85
CA LEU A 267 15.84 11.70 -10.12
C LEU A 267 16.04 13.22 -10.01
N LEU A 268 15.62 13.96 -11.04
CA LEU A 268 15.39 15.40 -10.93
C LEU A 268 14.09 15.66 -10.16
#